data_AF-Q705N1-F1
#
_entry.id   AF-Q705N1-F1
#
_cell.length_a   1.000
_cell.length_b   1.000
_cell.length_c   1.000
_cell.angle_alpha   90.00
_cell.angle_beta   90.00
_cell.angle_gamma   90.00
#
_symmetry.space_group_name_H-M   'P 1'
#
loop_
_entity.id
_entity.type
_entity.pdbx_description
1 polymer ?
#
loop_
_entity_poly.entity_id
_entity_poly.type
_entity_poly.pdbx_seq_one_letter_code
_entity_poly.pdbx_strand_id
1 'polypeptide(L)'
;TEKDFLCKILGEMIKAGATTVGFADTVGINMPPEFGELVAYVKENTPGADDIVLTIHCHNDLGVATANTISICAGARQVEVTINGIGERSGNAPLEVVMALKCRGEYLMNGVYTNIDTRQIMATSKM
;
A
#
# COMPACT_ATOMS: atom_id res chain seq x y z
N THR A 1 -5.24 15.63 3.39
CA THR A 1 -4.02 16.45 3.48
C THR A 1 -3.69 16.97 2.09
N GLU A 2 -3.19 18.18 1.96
CA GLU A 2 -2.67 18.69 0.68
C GLU A 2 -1.45 17.85 0.24
N LYS A 3 -1.40 17.47 -1.04
CA LYS A 3 -0.39 16.53 -1.57
C LYS A 3 1.04 17.05 -1.37
N ASP A 4 1.26 18.35 -1.53
CA ASP A 4 2.56 19.02 -1.35
C ASP A 4 3.03 18.98 0.10
N PHE A 5 2.12 19.21 1.04
CA PHE A 5 2.43 19.12 2.47
C PHE A 5 2.82 17.69 2.86
N LEU A 6 2.13 16.69 2.29
CA LEU A 6 2.47 15.28 2.49
C LEU A 6 3.90 14.98 2.00
N CYS A 7 4.26 15.41 0.79
CA CYS A 7 5.61 15.21 0.26
C CYS A 7 6.67 15.92 1.12
N LYS A 8 6.37 17.14 1.58
CA LYS A 8 7.26 17.89 2.47
C LYS A 8 7.52 17.16 3.78
N ILE A 9 6.46 16.73 4.49
CA ILE A 9 6.64 16.10 5.80
C ILE A 9 7.35 14.74 5.68
N LEU A 10 7.04 13.95 4.65
CA LEU A 10 7.75 12.70 4.38
C LEU A 10 9.23 12.95 4.07
N GLY A 11 9.55 13.99 3.28
CA GLY A 11 10.93 14.39 3.02
C GLY A 11 11.70 14.78 4.29
N GLU A 12 11.06 15.47 5.23
CA GLU A 12 11.70 15.79 6.53
C GLU A 12 11.90 14.53 7.39
N MET A 13 10.99 13.56 7.36
CA MET A 13 11.18 12.26 8.03
C MET A 13 12.37 11.48 7.45
N ILE A 14 12.52 11.49 6.12
CA ILE A 14 13.65 10.85 5.44
C ILE A 14 14.97 11.51 5.84
N LYS A 15 15.02 12.86 5.86
CA LYS A 15 16.20 13.62 6.34
C LYS A 15 16.54 13.31 7.80
N ALA A 16 15.54 13.04 8.63
CA ALA A 16 15.72 12.63 10.02
C ALA A 16 16.19 11.17 10.18
N GLY A 17 16.32 10.41 9.07
CA GLY A 17 16.86 9.05 9.05
C GLY A 17 15.81 7.94 8.92
N ALA A 18 14.55 8.28 8.62
CA ALA A 18 13.53 7.25 8.37
C ALA A 18 13.83 6.50 7.07
N THR A 19 13.95 5.17 7.15
CA THR A 19 14.21 4.28 6.00
C THR A 19 12.92 3.69 5.40
N THR A 20 11.79 3.89 6.08
CA THR A 20 10.46 3.55 5.59
C THR A 20 9.50 4.64 6.02
N VAL A 21 8.81 5.24 5.06
CA VAL A 21 7.80 6.27 5.29
C VAL A 21 6.58 5.96 4.45
N GLY A 22 5.42 6.47 4.84
CA GLY A 22 4.19 6.13 4.14
C GLY A 22 3.00 6.90 4.63
N PHE A 23 1.86 6.57 4.03
CA PHE A 23 0.59 7.21 4.33
C PHE A 23 -0.55 6.20 4.21
N ALA A 24 -1.67 6.55 4.84
CA ALA A 24 -2.86 5.72 4.88
C ALA A 24 -4.03 6.38 4.16
N ASP A 25 -4.92 5.55 3.59
CA ASP A 25 -6.31 5.93 3.35
C ASP A 25 -7.08 5.89 4.68
N THR A 26 -6.79 6.84 5.56
CA THR A 26 -7.29 6.82 6.95
C THR A 26 -8.81 6.78 7.04
N VAL A 27 -9.51 7.47 6.13
CA VAL A 27 -10.97 7.50 6.12
C VAL A 27 -11.56 6.30 5.37
N GLY A 28 -10.81 5.69 4.44
CA GLY A 28 -11.24 4.51 3.68
C GLY A 28 -12.15 4.83 2.49
N ILE A 29 -12.08 6.08 1.98
CA ILE A 29 -12.98 6.58 0.93
C ILE A 29 -12.29 6.91 -0.38
N ASN A 30 -10.97 6.71 -0.49
CA ASN A 30 -10.28 6.96 -1.74
C ASN A 30 -10.67 5.89 -2.77
N MET A 31 -10.88 6.31 -4.02
CA MET A 31 -11.12 5.38 -5.11
C MET A 31 -9.80 4.90 -5.73
N PRO A 32 -9.75 3.70 -6.35
CA PRO A 32 -8.49 3.14 -6.86
C PRO A 32 -7.70 4.04 -7.82
N PRO A 33 -8.32 4.75 -8.80
CA PRO A 33 -7.60 5.68 -9.65
C PRO A 33 -6.98 6.84 -8.86
N GLU A 34 -7.74 7.43 -7.93
CA GLU A 34 -7.31 8.55 -7.10
C GLU A 34 -6.16 8.17 -6.17
N PHE A 35 -6.25 6.99 -5.55
CA PHE A 35 -5.22 6.48 -4.66
C PHE A 35 -3.94 6.13 -5.43
N GLY A 36 -4.07 5.51 -6.61
CA GLY A 36 -2.94 5.24 -7.51
C GLY A 36 -2.19 6.50 -7.92
N GLU A 37 -2.93 7.55 -8.33
CA GLU A 37 -2.34 8.85 -8.64
C GLU A 37 -1.64 9.49 -7.43
N LEU A 38 -2.20 9.35 -6.23
CA LEU A 38 -1.58 9.85 -5.01
C LEU A 38 -0.26 9.12 -4.71
N VAL A 39 -0.21 7.80 -4.84
CA VAL A 39 1.01 7.00 -4.63
C VAL A 39 2.10 7.41 -5.62
N ALA A 40 1.77 7.50 -6.91
CA ALA A 40 2.70 7.96 -7.94
C ALA A 40 3.22 9.36 -7.64
N TYR A 41 2.31 10.28 -7.31
CA TYR A 41 2.66 11.67 -6.99
C TYR A 41 3.61 11.75 -5.80
N VAL A 42 3.30 11.07 -4.69
CA VAL A 42 4.15 11.07 -3.50
C VAL A 42 5.52 10.47 -3.80
N LYS A 43 5.57 9.38 -4.57
CA LYS A 43 6.83 8.74 -4.97
C LYS A 43 7.71 9.67 -5.82
N GLU A 44 7.12 10.41 -6.76
CA GLU A 44 7.83 11.32 -7.66
C GLU A 44 8.25 12.63 -6.99
N ASN A 45 7.44 13.17 -6.07
CA ASN A 45 7.61 14.53 -5.56
C ASN A 45 8.21 14.60 -4.15
N THR A 46 8.46 13.47 -3.49
CA THR A 46 9.08 13.44 -2.15
C THR A 46 10.61 13.35 -2.25
N PRO A 47 11.38 14.35 -1.78
CA PRO A 47 12.83 14.30 -1.81
C PRO A 47 13.39 13.11 -1.00
N GLY A 48 14.29 12.33 -1.61
CA GLY A 48 14.89 11.15 -0.99
C GLY A 48 14.02 9.89 -1.02
N ALA A 49 12.84 9.92 -1.66
CA ALA A 49 11.94 8.76 -1.73
C ALA A 49 12.52 7.57 -2.51
N ASP A 50 13.55 7.77 -3.34
CA ASP A 50 14.24 6.71 -4.08
C ASP A 50 15.18 5.85 -3.23
N ASP A 51 15.63 6.38 -2.09
CA ASP A 51 16.58 5.71 -1.21
C ASP A 51 15.89 4.95 -0.06
N ILE A 52 14.55 4.99 0.00
CA ILE A 52 13.75 4.45 1.11
C ILE A 52 12.58 3.61 0.60
N VAL A 53 11.93 2.89 1.52
CA VAL A 53 10.70 2.15 1.23
C VAL A 53 9.48 3.04 1.46
N LEU A 54 8.70 3.27 0.40
CA LEU A 54 7.37 3.86 0.53
C LEU A 54 6.35 2.77 0.89
N THR A 55 5.66 2.94 2.03
CA THR A 55 4.58 2.06 2.50
C THR A 55 3.21 2.70 2.32
N ILE A 56 2.19 1.87 2.06
CA ILE A 56 0.78 2.29 1.97
C ILE A 56 -0.10 1.43 2.87
N HIS A 57 -1.13 2.05 3.44
CA HIS A 57 -2.11 1.41 4.31
C HIS A 57 -3.52 1.75 3.84
N CYS A 58 -4.35 0.75 3.54
CA CYS A 58 -5.69 0.99 2.97
C CYS A 58 -6.78 0.43 3.89
N HIS A 59 -7.78 1.26 4.20
CA HIS A 59 -8.98 0.85 4.90
C HIS A 59 -10.11 0.47 3.93
N ASN A 60 -11.02 -0.39 4.37
CA ASN A 60 -12.01 -1.06 3.52
C ASN A 60 -13.43 -0.50 3.66
N ASP A 61 -13.59 0.75 4.07
CA ASP A 61 -14.89 1.39 4.33
C ASP A 61 -15.82 1.38 3.12
N LEU A 62 -15.27 1.49 1.90
CA LEU A 62 -16.03 1.36 0.64
C LEU A 62 -15.87 -0.02 -0.05
N GLY A 63 -15.26 -1.01 0.60
CA GLY A 63 -15.02 -2.33 0.02
C GLY A 63 -13.94 -2.38 -1.07
N VAL A 64 -13.11 -1.34 -1.17
CA VAL A 64 -12.09 -1.18 -2.22
C VAL A 64 -10.65 -1.25 -1.70
N ALA A 65 -10.41 -1.64 -0.45
CA ALA A 65 -9.05 -1.64 0.13
C ALA A 65 -8.06 -2.51 -0.65
N THR A 66 -8.50 -3.69 -1.09
CA THR A 66 -7.69 -4.58 -1.95
C THR A 66 -7.28 -3.89 -3.25
N ALA A 67 -8.22 -3.16 -3.88
CA ALA A 67 -7.96 -2.46 -5.13
C ALA A 67 -7.02 -1.26 -4.93
N ASN A 68 -7.20 -0.49 -3.85
CA ASN A 68 -6.29 0.59 -3.47
C ASN A 68 -4.89 0.06 -3.13
N THR A 69 -4.79 -1.12 -2.53
CA THR A 69 -3.50 -1.75 -2.18
C THR A 69 -2.70 -2.19 -3.41
N ILE A 70 -3.38 -2.55 -4.51
CA ILE A 70 -2.73 -2.86 -5.80
C ILE A 70 -1.97 -1.64 -6.36
N SER A 71 -2.29 -0.42 -5.92
CA SER A 71 -1.50 0.79 -6.23
C SER A 71 -0.06 0.73 -5.74
N ILE A 72 0.36 -0.33 -5.02
CA ILE A 72 1.79 -0.68 -4.85
C ILE A 72 2.56 -0.66 -6.18
N CYS A 73 1.92 -0.98 -7.30
CA CYS A 73 2.53 -0.93 -8.63
C CYS A 73 2.97 0.48 -9.07
N ALA A 74 2.41 1.53 -8.45
CA ALA A 74 2.70 2.93 -8.73
C ALA A 74 3.97 3.47 -8.04
N GLY A 75 4.70 2.63 -7.30
CA GLY A 75 6.03 2.97 -6.77
C GLY A 75 6.24 2.66 -5.30
N ALA A 76 5.18 2.34 -4.55
CA ALA A 76 5.32 1.81 -3.19
C ALA A 76 5.95 0.40 -3.21
N ARG A 77 6.59 0.01 -2.12
CA ARG A 77 7.27 -1.29 -1.98
C ARG A 77 6.92 -2.04 -0.70
N GLN A 78 6.04 -1.47 0.12
CA GLN A 78 5.44 -2.13 1.26
C GLN A 78 3.94 -1.82 1.31
N VAL A 79 3.15 -2.81 1.74
CA VAL A 79 1.72 -2.68 2.01
C VAL A 79 1.45 -3.17 3.41
N GLU A 80 0.59 -2.44 4.12
CA GLU A 80 0.10 -2.85 5.44
C GLU A 80 -1.28 -3.48 5.28
N VAL A 81 -1.38 -4.72 5.74
CA VAL A 81 -2.54 -5.60 5.56
C VAL A 81 -2.73 -6.47 6.79
N THR A 82 -3.90 -7.09 6.91
CA THR A 82 -4.19 -8.03 8.00
C THR A 82 -4.83 -9.30 7.46
N ILE A 83 -4.67 -10.42 8.17
CA ILE A 83 -5.34 -11.69 7.82
C ILE A 83 -6.85 -11.44 7.80
N ASN A 84 -7.54 -11.88 6.73
CA ASN A 84 -8.96 -11.65 6.51
C ASN A 84 -9.40 -10.18 6.50
N GLY A 85 -8.46 -9.22 6.44
CA GLY A 85 -8.76 -7.79 6.50
C GLY A 85 -9.26 -7.30 7.86
N ILE A 86 -8.99 -8.02 8.95
CA ILE A 86 -9.41 -7.60 10.29
C ILE A 86 -8.83 -6.23 10.67
N GLY A 87 -9.68 -5.35 11.22
CA GLY A 87 -9.32 -4.01 11.62
C GLY A 87 -10.52 -3.28 12.20
N GLU A 88 -10.34 -2.04 12.62
CA GLU A 88 -11.44 -1.18 13.06
C GLU A 88 -12.42 -0.88 11.91
N ARG A 89 -13.65 -0.48 12.26
CA ARG A 89 -14.73 -0.14 11.30
C ARG A 89 -15.00 -1.29 10.31
N SER A 90 -14.82 -1.04 9.02
CA SER A 90 -15.01 -2.02 7.94
C SER A 90 -13.75 -2.85 7.65
N GLY A 91 -12.70 -2.69 8.44
CA GLY A 91 -11.45 -3.44 8.34
C GLY A 91 -10.41 -2.80 7.42
N ASN A 92 -9.32 -3.53 7.23
CA ASN A 92 -8.16 -3.15 6.43
C ASN A 92 -8.15 -3.94 5.10
N ALA A 93 -7.17 -3.65 4.25
CA ALA A 93 -6.85 -4.51 3.14
C ALA A 93 -6.53 -5.94 3.61
N PRO A 94 -7.19 -6.98 3.06
CA PRO A 94 -6.92 -8.37 3.39
C PRO A 94 -5.55 -8.80 2.87
N LEU A 95 -4.78 -9.54 3.68
CA LEU A 95 -3.48 -10.12 3.32
C LEU A 95 -3.56 -10.94 2.03
N GLU A 96 -4.71 -11.56 1.77
CA GLU A 96 -5.03 -12.34 0.58
C GLU A 96 -4.84 -11.56 -0.74
N VAL A 97 -4.71 -10.22 -0.70
CA VAL A 97 -4.28 -9.38 -1.83
C VAL A 97 -2.97 -9.85 -2.47
N VAL A 98 -2.13 -10.57 -1.72
CA VAL A 98 -0.89 -11.21 -2.24
C VAL A 98 -1.17 -12.15 -3.40
N MET A 99 -2.37 -12.72 -3.50
CA MET A 99 -2.79 -13.54 -4.64
C MET A 99 -2.94 -12.73 -5.92
N ALA A 100 -3.35 -11.46 -5.83
CA ALA A 100 -3.38 -10.58 -7.00
C ALA A 100 -1.96 -10.35 -7.54
N LEU A 101 -0.99 -10.11 -6.64
CA LEU A 101 0.42 -9.97 -6.99
C LEU A 101 0.99 -11.27 -7.56
N LYS A 102 0.69 -12.42 -6.94
CA LYS A 102 1.16 -13.72 -7.44
C LYS A 102 0.62 -14.04 -8.85
N CYS A 103 -0.65 -13.73 -9.11
CA CYS A 103 -1.30 -14.08 -10.37
C CYS A 103 -1.01 -13.08 -11.48
N ARG A 104 -0.91 -11.78 -11.17
CA ARG A 104 -0.89 -10.69 -12.16
C ARG A 104 0.29 -9.74 -12.02
N GLY A 105 1.10 -9.89 -10.97
CA GLY A 105 2.20 -8.98 -10.62
C GLY A 105 3.21 -8.81 -11.73
N GLU A 106 3.68 -9.94 -12.26
CA GLU A 106 4.65 -10.00 -13.36
C GLU A 106 4.16 -9.29 -14.63
N TYR A 107 2.89 -9.49 -15.00
CA TYR A 107 2.35 -9.06 -16.28
C TYR A 107 1.72 -7.67 -16.29
N LEU A 108 1.07 -7.26 -15.19
CA LEU A 108 0.25 -6.04 -15.15
C LEU A 108 0.67 -5.04 -14.08
N MET A 109 1.59 -5.40 -13.18
CA MET A 109 1.90 -4.58 -12.00
C MET A 109 3.40 -4.31 -11.90
N ASN A 110 4.06 -4.09 -13.04
CA ASN A 110 5.48 -3.74 -13.12
C ASN A 110 6.41 -4.73 -12.42
N GLY A 111 6.08 -6.02 -12.47
CA GLY A 111 6.92 -7.06 -11.87
C GLY A 111 6.87 -7.13 -10.35
N VAL A 112 5.92 -6.48 -9.68
CA VAL A 112 5.79 -6.54 -8.22
C VAL A 112 5.46 -7.97 -7.78
N TYR A 113 6.17 -8.45 -6.75
CA TYR A 113 6.01 -9.79 -6.20
C TYR A 113 6.17 -9.78 -4.67
N THR A 114 5.83 -10.89 -4.03
CA THR A 114 6.14 -11.16 -2.62
C THR A 114 6.78 -12.53 -2.48
N ASN A 115 7.46 -12.75 -1.36
CA ASN A 115 8.03 -14.06 -1.00
C ASN A 115 7.10 -14.88 -0.11
N ILE A 116 5.80 -14.56 -0.07
CA ILE A 116 4.83 -15.28 0.75
C ILE A 116 4.60 -16.67 0.17
N ASP A 117 4.65 -17.69 1.03
CA ASP A 117 4.20 -19.03 0.67
C ASP A 117 2.68 -19.05 0.56
N THR A 118 2.17 -18.89 -0.68
CA THR A 118 0.74 -18.79 -0.95
C THR A 118 -0.04 -20.07 -0.60
N ARG A 119 0.64 -21.21 -0.40
CA ARG A 119 0.01 -22.46 0.04
C ARG A 119 -0.47 -22.38 1.49
N GLN A 120 0.07 -21.46 2.29
CA GLN A 120 -0.29 -21.29 3.69
C GLN A 120 -1.49 -20.35 3.92
N ILE A 121 -1.93 -19.60 2.90
CA ILE A 121 -2.96 -18.56 3.06
C ILE A 121 -4.24 -19.11 3.71
N MET A 122 -4.77 -20.22 3.20
CA MET A 122 -6.02 -20.81 3.73
C MET A 122 -5.87 -21.36 5.15
N ALA A 123 -4.69 -21.87 5.51
CA ALA A 123 -4.43 -22.38 6.85
C ALA A 123 -4.31 -21.21 7.85
N THR A 124 -3.56 -20.18 7.49
CA THR A 124 -3.39 -18.95 8.27
C THR A 124 -4.70 -18.20 8.48
N SER A 125 -5.56 -18.13 7.45
CA SER A 125 -6.87 -17.47 7.51
C SER A 125 -7.85 -18.12 8.50
N LYS A 126 -7.73 -19.43 8.75
CA LYS A 126 -8.65 -20.22 9.58
C LYS A 126 -8.20 -20.46 11.02
N MET A 127 -6.97 -20.08 11.37
CA MET A 127 -6.40 -20.21 12.71
C MET A 127 -7.11 -19.26 13.68
#